data_AF-A0A2X1PSF8-F1
#
_entry.id   AF-A0A2X1PSF8-F1
#
_cell.length_a   1.000
_cell.length_b   1.000
_cell.length_c   1.000
_cell.angle_alpha   90.00
_cell.angle_beta   90.00
_cell.angle_gamma   90.00
#
_symmetry.space_group_name_H-M   'P 1'
#
loop_
_entity.id
_entity.type
_entity.pdbx_description
1 polymer ?
#
loop_
_entity_poly.entity_id
_entity_poly.type
_entity_poly.pdbx_seq_one_letter_code
_entity_poly.pdbx_strand_id
1 'polypeptide(L)' 'MHRILEYICPQIPADKPRYLMGVGKPEDLVEGVRRGIDMFDCVMPTRKRT' A
#
# COMPACT_ATOMS: atom_id res chain seq x y z
N MET A 1 -7.27 -3.94 -6.37
CA MET A 1 -6.09 -3.16 -5.98
C MET A 1 -4.79 -3.79 -6.47
N HIS A 2 -4.47 -5.02 -6.06
CA HIS A 2 -3.16 -5.66 -6.34
C HIS A 2 -2.76 -5.71 -7.82
N ARG A 3 -3.70 -6.02 -8.73
CA ARG A 3 -3.46 -6.01 -10.19
C ARG A 3 -3.00 -4.64 -10.71
N ILE A 4 -3.49 -3.55 -10.12
CA ILE A 4 -3.10 -2.19 -10.51
C ILE A 4 -1.71 -1.87 -9.97
N LEU A 5 -1.42 -2.24 -8.72
CA LEU A 5 -0.08 -2.08 -8.13
C LEU A 5 0.98 -2.85 -8.91
N GLU A 6 0.68 -4.06 -9.35
CA GLU A 6 1.58 -4.88 -10.17
C GLU A 6 1.92 -4.20 -11.51
N TYR A 7 0.95 -3.51 -12.13
CA TYR A 7 1.18 -2.79 -13.37
C TYR A 7 1.90 -1.45 -13.16
N ILE A 8 1.53 -0.68 -12.14
CA ILE A 8 2.02 0.69 -11.92
C ILE A 8 3.35 0.75 -11.16
N CYS A 9 3.56 -0.06 -10.12
CA CYS A 9 4.75 0.06 -9.27
C CYS A 9 6.08 0.00 -10.05
N PRO A 10 6.24 -0.84 -11.10
CA PRO A 10 7.44 -0.86 -11.94
C PRO A 10 7.64 0.41 -12.78
N GLN A 11 6.58 1.19 -13.03
CA GLN A 11 6.64 2.43 -13.83
C GLN A 11 7.02 3.65 -12.99
N ILE A 12 6.99 3.53 -11.66
CA ILE A 12 7.34 4.60 -10.72
C ILE A 12 8.85 4.54 -10.42
N PRO A 13 9.56 5.68 -10.38
CA PRO A 13 11.00 5.72 -10.07
C PRO A 13 11.35 4.95 -8.80
N ALA A 14 12.38 4.11 -8.89
CA ALA A 14 12.80 3.24 -7.79
C ALA A 14 13.55 3.96 -6.66
N ASP A 15 14.02 5.17 -6.93
CA ASP A 15 14.73 6.05 -6.01
C ASP A 15 13.79 6.95 -5.18
N LYS A 16 12.47 6.83 -5.39
CA LYS A 16 11.46 7.61 -4.68
C LYS A 16 10.51 6.71 -3.89
N PRO A 17 10.11 7.12 -2.68
CA PRO A 17 9.17 6.34 -1.88
C PRO A 17 7.79 6.29 -2.56
N ARG A 18 7.19 5.11 -2.59
CA ARG A 18 5.84 4.88 -3.13
C ARG A 18 4.83 4.85 -1.98
N TYR A 19 3.88 5.79 -2.02
CA TYR A 19 2.85 5.96 -0.99
C TYR A 19 1.49 5.43 -1.48
N LEU A 20 0.91 4.47 -0.75
CA LEU A 20 -0.40 3.91 -1.04
C LEU A 20 -1.46 4.48 -0.10
N MET A 21 -2.33 5.33 -0.66
CA MET A 21 -3.31 6.06 0.14
C MET A 21 -4.55 5.25 0.52
N GLY A 22 -4.98 5.35 1.78
CA GLY A 22 -6.26 4.84 2.26
C GLY A 22 -6.37 3.31 2.41
N VAL A 23 -5.24 2.60 2.50
CA VAL A 23 -5.16 1.14 2.61
C VAL A 23 -4.60 0.75 3.97
N GLY A 24 -5.29 -0.15 4.68
CA GLY A 24 -4.85 -0.55 6.02
C GLY A 24 -5.29 -1.91 6.53
N LYS A 25 -5.91 -2.77 5.70
CA LYS A 25 -6.10 -4.16 6.10
C LYS A 25 -4.74 -4.86 6.18
N PRO A 26 -4.49 -5.72 7.19
CA PRO A 26 -3.20 -6.38 7.34
C PRO A 26 -2.75 -7.15 6.09
N GLU A 27 -3.66 -7.87 5.42
CA GLU A 27 -3.35 -8.60 4.19
C GLU A 27 -2.90 -7.66 3.05
N ASP A 28 -3.57 -6.51 2.91
CA ASP A 28 -3.26 -5.53 1.87
C ASP A 28 -1.91 -4.84 2.10
N LEU A 29 -1.51 -4.64 3.36
CA LEU A 29 -0.20 -4.08 3.71
C LEU A 29 0.92 -5.03 3.27
N VAL A 30 0.81 -6.32 3.62
CA VAL A 30 1.80 -7.34 3.23
C VAL A 30 1.93 -7.42 1.71
N GLU A 31 0.80 -7.41 1.02
CA GLU A 31 0.75 -7.55 -0.43
C GLU A 31 1.20 -6.28 -1.18
N GLY A 32 1.01 -5.10 -0.56
CA GLY A 32 1.54 -3.83 -1.02
C GLY A 32 3.06 -3.74 -0.90
N VAL A 33 3.61 -4.17 0.25
CA VAL A 33 5.07 -4.22 0.46
C VAL A 33 5.72 -5.17 -0.55
N ARG A 34 5.14 -6.34 -0.82
CA ARG A 34 5.62 -7.27 -1.86
C ARG A 34 5.69 -6.64 -3.26
N ARG A 35 4.93 -5.57 -3.52
CA ARG A 35 4.90 -4.84 -4.80
C ARG A 35 5.67 -3.52 -4.77
N GLY A 36 6.44 -3.27 -3.71
CA GLY A 36 7.32 -2.09 -3.62
C GLY A 36 6.63 -0.81 -3.16
N ILE A 37 5.54 -0.91 -2.39
CA ILE A 37 4.98 0.22 -1.62
C ILE A 37 5.76 0.39 -0.32
N ASP A 38 6.12 1.63 -0.01
CA ASP A 38 6.97 1.98 1.14
C ASP A 38 6.17 2.62 2.29
N MET A 39 5.06 3.29 1.98
CA MET A 39 4.25 4.01 2.96
C MET A 39 2.76 3.76 2.76
N PHE A 40 2.00 3.77 3.86
CA PHE A 40 0.56 3.53 3.89
C PHE A 40 -0.12 4.45 4.90
N ASP A 41 -1.37 4.81 4.64
CA ASP A 41 -2.25 5.44 5.63
C ASP A 41 -3.62 4.76 5.67
N CYS A 42 -4.21 4.69 6.86
CA CYS A 42 -5.58 4.21 7.02
C CYS A 42 -6.21 4.70 8.32
N VAL A 43 -7.50 5.03 8.25
CA VAL A 43 -8.34 5.33 9.44
C VAL A 43 -8.87 4.07 10.14
N MET A 44 -8.71 2.88 9.53
CA MET A 44 -9.20 1.62 10.09
C MET A 44 -8.70 1.34 11.52
N PRO A 45 -7.38 1.45 11.85
CA PRO A 45 -6.91 1.16 13.22
C PRO A 45 -7.47 2.11 14.27
N THR A 46 -7.85 3.35 13.91
CA THR A 46 -8.42 4.32 14.85
C THR A 46 -9.95 4.24 14.92
N ARG A 47 -10.63 3.72 13.88
CA ARG A 47 -12.09 3.54 13.82
C ARG A 47 -12.57 2.17 14.26
N LYS A 48 -11.80 1.10 14.05
CA LYS A 48 -12.14 -0.25 14.54
C LYS A 48 -11.66 -0.39 15.98
N ARG A 49 -12.58 -0.16 16.92
CA ARG A 49 -12.39 -0.42 18.37
C ARG A 49 -13.06 -1.73 18.78
N THR A 50 -12.81 -2.81 18.06
CA THR A 50 -13.25 -4.18 18.41
C THR A 50 -12.67 -5.17 17.42
#